data_AF-A0AAX0VD47-F1
#
_entry.id   AF-A0AAX0VD47-F1
#
_cell.length_a   1.000
_cell.length_b   1.000
_cell.length_c   1.000
_cell.angle_alpha   90.00
_cell.angle_beta   90.00
_cell.angle_gamma   90.00
#
_symmetry.space_group_name_H-M   'P 1'
#
loop_
_entity.id
_entity.type
_entity.pdbx_description
1 polymer ?
#
loop_
_entity_poly.entity_id
_entity_poly.type
_entity_poly.pdbx_seq_one_letter_code
_entity_poly.pdbx_strand_id
1 'polypeptide(L)' 'MFNKVARDSFKFKRIYKKRTSIERVNGRIDRDYLFENHTIRGKKKLNLFVTMTFLIMLAFAKDKISKNHLAYLTAWVA' A
#
# COMPACT_ATOMS: atom_id res chain seq x y z
N MET A 1 10.08 6.49 21.56
CA MET A 1 10.41 6.47 20.12
C MET A 1 10.81 7.88 19.70
N PHE A 2 12.09 8.13 19.40
CA PHE A 2 12.57 9.46 18.98
C PHE A 2 12.59 9.57 17.46
N ASN A 3 11.92 10.58 16.90
CA ASN A 3 11.96 10.82 15.47
C ASN A 3 13.32 11.43 15.09
N LYS A 4 13.96 10.94 14.02
CA LYS A 4 15.21 11.52 13.48
C LYS A 4 15.06 12.98 12.99
N VAL A 5 13.82 13.48 12.89
CA VAL A 5 13.49 14.83 12.45
C VAL A 5 12.56 15.45 13.49
N ALA A 6 12.85 16.69 13.90
CA ALA A 6 12.01 17.45 14.82
C ALA A 6 10.59 17.59 14.27
N ARG A 7 9.57 17.33 15.09
CA ARG A 7 8.16 17.33 14.67
C ARG A 7 7.69 18.69 14.14
N ASP A 8 8.19 19.77 14.73
CA ASP A 8 7.79 21.14 14.35
C ASP A 8 8.42 21.60 13.03
N SER A 9 9.45 20.90 12.56
CA SER A 9 10.14 21.26 11.33
C SER A 9 9.24 21.12 10.09
N PHE A 10 9.42 22.01 9.12
CA PHE A 10 8.77 21.91 7.81
C PHE A 10 9.08 20.59 7.10
N LYS A 11 10.30 20.04 7.34
CA LYS A 11 10.70 18.73 6.80
C LYS A 11 9.78 17.61 7.33
N PHE A 12 9.48 17.60 8.62
CA PHE A 12 8.58 16.61 9.22
C PHE A 12 7.17 16.75 8.64
N LYS A 13 6.60 17.96 8.62
CA LYS A 13 5.26 18.22 8.07
C LYS A 13 5.13 17.73 6.62
N ARG A 14 6.14 17.99 5.78
CA ARG A 14 6.17 17.53 4.38
C ARG A 14 6.19 16.00 4.26
N ILE A 15 7.02 15.32 5.05
CA ILE A 15 7.11 13.85 5.02
C ILE A 15 5.82 13.24 5.57
N TYR A 16 5.32 13.78 6.69
CA TYR A 16 4.11 13.31 7.36
C TYR A 16 2.87 13.44 6.48
N LYS A 17 2.81 14.45 5.59
CA LYS A 17 1.74 14.59 4.59
C LYS A 17 1.64 13.37 3.64
N LYS A 18 2.71 12.59 3.46
CA LYS A 18 2.68 11.34 2.67
C LYS A 18 2.07 10.14 3.41
N ARG A 19 1.85 10.26 4.73
CA ARG A 19 1.28 9.20 5.59
C ARG A 19 -0.06 8.70 5.04
N THR A 20 -0.93 9.60 4.62
CA THR A 20 -2.27 9.23 4.12
C THR A 20 -2.21 8.33 2.90
N SER A 21 -1.20 8.49 2.04
CA SER A 21 -1.00 7.59 0.90
C SER A 21 -0.62 6.18 1.35
N ILE A 22 0.21 6.05 2.40
CA ILE A 22 0.60 4.76 2.98
C ILE A 22 -0.58 4.10 3.69
N GLU A 23 -1.37 4.86 4.43
CA GLU A 23 -2.58 4.34 5.10
C GLU A 23 -3.60 3.79 4.11
N ARG A 24 -3.75 4.44 2.94
CA ARG A 24 -4.60 3.91 1.87
C ARG A 24 -4.08 2.58 1.31
N VAL A 25 -2.77 2.44 1.17
CA VAL A 25 -2.16 1.17 0.71
C VAL A 25 -2.36 0.08 1.76
N ASN A 26 -2.11 0.38 3.04
CA ASN A 26 -2.31 -0.59 4.12
C ASN A 26 -3.79 -1.01 4.23
N GLY A 27 -4.72 -0.05 4.18
CA GLY A 27 -6.15 -0.36 4.22
C GLY A 27 -6.66 -1.15 3.02
N ARG A 28 -5.94 -1.16 1.89
CA ARG A 28 -6.23 -2.07 0.76
C ARG A 28 -5.65 -3.45 0.97
N ILE A 29 -4.44 -3.56 1.48
CA ILE A 29 -3.84 -4.85 1.80
C ILE A 29 -4.74 -5.59 2.80
N ASP A 30 -5.21 -4.91 3.84
CA ASP A 30 -6.08 -5.53 4.83
C ASP A 30 -7.44 -5.94 4.25
N ARG A 31 -8.13 -5.05 3.51
CA ARG A 31 -9.49 -5.30 3.00
C ARG A 31 -9.53 -6.09 1.69
N ASP A 32 -8.80 -5.67 0.67
CA ASP A 32 -8.90 -6.22 -0.69
C ASP A 32 -8.13 -7.55 -0.83
N TYR A 33 -7.09 -7.75 -0.02
CA TYR A 33 -6.27 -8.96 -0.01
C TYR A 33 -6.49 -9.82 1.25
N LEU A 34 -7.52 -9.50 2.05
CA LEU A 34 -7.98 -10.29 3.20
C LEU A 34 -6.90 -10.55 4.27
N PHE A 35 -5.87 -9.69 4.35
CA PHE A 35 -4.85 -9.81 5.39
C PHE A 35 -5.35 -9.44 6.77
N GLU A 36 -6.53 -8.83 6.89
CA GLU A 36 -7.21 -8.55 8.17
C GLU A 36 -7.32 -9.78 9.07
N ASN A 37 -7.55 -10.96 8.46
CA ASN A 37 -7.58 -12.23 9.15
C ASN A 37 -6.20 -12.89 9.04
N HIS A 38 -5.34 -12.64 10.04
CA HIS A 38 -3.97 -13.15 10.09
C HIS A 38 -3.91 -14.67 10.34
N THR A 39 -4.30 -15.45 9.33
CA THR A 39 -4.32 -16.93 9.36
C THR A 39 -2.99 -17.55 8.95
N ILE A 40 -2.09 -16.77 8.32
CA ILE A 40 -0.81 -17.25 7.79
C ILE A 40 0.22 -17.34 8.91
N ARG A 41 0.62 -18.57 9.26
CA ARG A 41 1.69 -18.81 10.24
C ARG A 41 3.08 -18.75 9.59
N GLY A 42 3.98 -17.99 10.22
CA GLY A 42 5.40 -17.93 9.88
C GLY A 42 5.79 -16.74 9.00
N LYS A 43 6.80 -15.99 9.44
CA LYS A 43 7.24 -14.74 8.80
C LYS A 43 7.64 -14.90 7.34
N LYS A 44 8.33 -16.00 6.98
CA LYS A 44 8.75 -16.26 5.59
C LYS A 44 7.56 -16.39 4.65
N LYS A 45 6.50 -17.09 5.06
CA LYS A 45 5.27 -17.25 4.27
C LYS A 45 4.58 -15.89 4.12
N LEU A 46 4.36 -15.18 5.24
CA LEU A 46 3.73 -13.86 5.22
C LEU A 46 4.47 -12.88 4.28
N ASN A 47 5.80 -12.83 4.34
CA ASN A 47 6.61 -11.97 3.46
C ASN A 47 6.41 -12.29 1.97
N LEU A 48 6.33 -13.58 1.61
CA LEU A 48 6.06 -13.99 0.23
C LEU A 48 4.69 -13.46 -0.24
N PHE A 49 3.64 -13.69 0.54
CA PHE A 49 2.29 -13.24 0.22
C PHE A 49 2.20 -11.72 0.08
N VAL A 50 2.76 -10.97 1.04
CA VAL A 50 2.77 -9.50 1.00
C VAL A 50 3.53 -8.98 -0.22
N THR A 51 4.67 -9.60 -0.56
CA THR A 51 5.47 -9.21 -1.73
C THR A 51 4.70 -9.47 -3.03
N MET A 52 4.01 -10.61 -3.13
CA MET A 52 3.18 -10.94 -4.28
C MET A 52 1.99 -9.98 -4.43
N THR A 53 1.35 -9.60 -3.32
CA THR A 53 0.29 -8.59 -3.29
C THR A 53 0.76 -7.24 -3.84
N PHE A 54 1.97 -6.80 -3.50
CA PHE A 54 2.54 -5.57 -4.08
C PHE A 54 2.77 -5.69 -5.59
N LEU A 55 3.27 -6.83 -6.08
CA LEU A 55 3.46 -7.05 -7.51
C LEU A 55 2.13 -6.98 -8.27
N ILE A 56 1.07 -7.60 -7.73
CA ILE A 56 -0.27 -7.60 -8.31
C ILE A 56 -0.83 -6.16 -8.38
N MET A 57 -0.73 -5.39 -7.29
CA MET A 57 -1.17 -3.99 -7.27
C MET A 57 -0.46 -3.13 -8.34
N LEU A 58 0.84 -3.32 -8.53
CA LEU A 58 1.60 -2.60 -9.56
C LEU A 58 1.22 -3.03 -10.98
N ALA A 59 0.99 -4.33 -11.19
CA ALA A 59 0.55 -4.86 -12.48
C ALA A 59 -0.82 -4.29 -12.89
N PHE A 60 -1.79 -4.24 -11.96
CA PHE A 60 -3.10 -3.62 -12.20
C PHE A 60 -2.98 -2.14 -12.53
N ALA A 61 -2.16 -1.39 -11.78
CA ALA A 61 -1.92 0.02 -12.06
C ALA A 61 -1.35 0.23 -13.47
N LYS A 62 -0.38 -0.59 -13.87
CA LYS A 62 0.21 -0.54 -15.21
C LYS A 62 -0.81 -0.85 -16.31
N ASP A 63 -1.62 -1.90 -16.15
CA ASP A 63 -2.64 -2.29 -17.12
C ASP A 63 -3.68 -1.18 -17.33
N LYS A 64 -4.16 -0.58 -16.24
CA LYS A 64 -5.16 0.51 -16.31
C LYS A 64 -4.61 1.77 -16.96
N ILE A 65 -3.34 2.12 -16.69
CA ILE A 65 -2.65 3.22 -17.38
C ILE A 65 -2.55 2.92 -18.88
N SER A 66 -2.18 1.70 -19.25
CA SER A 66 -2.07 1.29 -20.66
C SER A 66 -3.41 1.35 -21.40
N LYS A 67 -4.53 1.12 -20.71
CA LYS A 67 -5.89 1.21 -21.24
C LYS A 67 -6.50 2.61 -21.13
N ASN A 68 -5.75 3.59 -20.59
CA ASN A 68 -6.20 4.95 -20.30
C ASN A 68 -7.41 5.04 -19.34
N HIS A 69 -7.60 4.03 -18.48
CA HIS A 69 -8.67 3.97 -17.49
C HIS A 69 -8.19 4.50 -16.13
N LEU A 70 -8.07 5.83 -16.03
CA LEU A 70 -7.45 6.49 -14.88
C LEU A 70 -8.34 6.57 -13.63
N ALA A 71 -9.65 6.40 -13.78
CA ALA A 71 -10.61 6.53 -12.67
C ALA A 71 -10.38 5.47 -11.57
N TYR A 72 -9.96 4.26 -11.96
CA TYR A 72 -9.81 3.12 -11.05
C TYR A 72 -8.54 2.32 -11.33
N LEU A 73 -7.37 2.92 -11.03
CA LEU A 73 -6.05 2.31 -11.28
C LEU A 73 -5.82 0.96 -10.60
N THR A 74 -6.60 0.63 -9.59
CA THR A 74 -6.35 -0.50 -8.69
C THR A 74 -7.60 -1.33 -8.44
N ALA A 75 -8.71 -0.99 -9.09
CA ALA A 75 -9.93 -1.78 -8.97
C ALA A 75 -9.82 -3.03 -9.86
N TRP A 76 -10.27 -4.16 -9.29
CA TRP A 76 -10.40 -5.43 -10.02
C TRP A 76 -11.41 -5.34 -11.17
N VAL A 77 -12.46 -4.53 -11.01
CA VAL A 77 -13.48 -4.29 -12.04
C VAL A 77 -13.23 -2.94 -12.73
N ALA A 78 -13.57 -2.86 -14.02
CA ALA A 78 -13.43 -1.69 -14.88
C ALA A 78 -14.41 -0.57 -14.50
#